data_AF-S6HPV6-F1
#
_entry.id   AF-S6HPV6-F1
#
_cell.length_a   1.000
_cell.length_b   1.000
_cell.length_c   1.000
_cell.angle_alpha   90.00
_cell.angle_beta   90.00
_cell.angle_gamma   90.00
#
_symmetry.space_group_name_H-M   'P 1'
#
loop_
_entity.id
_entity.type
_entity.pdbx_description
1 polymer ?
#
loop_
_entity_poly.entity_id
_entity_poly.type
_entity_poly.pdbx_seq_one_letter_code
_entity_poly.pdbx_strand_id
1 'polypeptide(L)'
;MARLDDCQYATVNSNLQNRPYLQNPWPGLTGYVEGGCYPIDDNRAKNSMGPFVIGRKYWLFSASKKGAKSSANLYSLIETAKANGLEPYACLKLLLIKLPSAETLEDIDALLPWNCKGGVD
;
A
#
# COMPACT_ATOMS: atom_id res chain seq x y z
N MET A 1 -12.55 6.43 -46.19
CA MET A 1 -13.32 6.15 -44.95
C MET A 1 -13.43 4.64 -44.80
N ALA A 2 -12.40 4.01 -44.24
CA ALA A 2 -12.48 2.62 -43.79
C ALA A 2 -13.04 2.63 -42.36
N ARG A 3 -14.11 1.87 -42.14
CA ARG A 3 -14.85 1.75 -40.88
C ARG A 3 -13.93 1.27 -39.75
N LEU A 4 -14.06 1.90 -38.59
CA LEU A 4 -13.45 1.49 -37.31
C LEU A 4 -14.22 0.32 -36.66
N ASP A 5 -14.83 -0.57 -37.47
CA ASP A 5 -15.74 -1.61 -36.98
C ASP A 5 -15.08 -3.01 -36.96
N ASP A 6 -13.83 -3.13 -37.45
CA ASP A 6 -13.09 -4.40 -37.53
C ASP A 6 -12.07 -4.59 -36.38
N CYS A 7 -12.13 -3.77 -35.32
CA CYS A 7 -11.50 -4.14 -34.05
C CYS A 7 -12.37 -5.17 -33.34
N GLN A 8 -12.43 -6.38 -33.88
CA GLN A 8 -12.80 -7.56 -33.10
C GLN A 8 -11.80 -7.68 -31.96
N TYR A 9 -12.16 -7.13 -30.80
CA TYR A 9 -11.48 -7.38 -29.54
C TYR A 9 -11.27 -8.88 -29.44
N ALA A 10 -9.99 -9.27 -29.41
CA ALA A 10 -9.52 -10.63 -29.38
C ALA A 10 -10.48 -11.51 -28.56
N THR A 11 -11.02 -12.54 -29.18
CA THR A 11 -11.80 -13.58 -28.49
C THR A 11 -10.96 -14.05 -27.31
N VAL A 12 -11.34 -13.61 -26.10
CA VAL A 12 -10.72 -14.08 -24.86
C VAL A 12 -10.88 -15.59 -24.89
N ASN A 13 -9.77 -16.33 -25.01
CA ASN A 13 -9.77 -17.78 -25.07
C ASN A 13 -10.78 -18.33 -24.04
N SER A 14 -11.75 -19.14 -24.47
CA SER A 14 -12.80 -19.71 -23.61
C SER A 14 -12.23 -20.46 -22.38
N ASN A 15 -10.97 -20.89 -22.48
CA ASN A 15 -10.17 -21.48 -21.39
C ASN A 15 -9.77 -20.52 -20.26
N LEU A 16 -9.71 -19.21 -20.51
CA LEU A 16 -9.42 -18.18 -19.50
C LEU A 16 -10.69 -17.76 -18.75
N GLN A 17 -11.84 -17.77 -19.43
CA GLN A 17 -13.13 -17.36 -18.85
C GLN A 17 -13.61 -18.28 -17.73
N ASN A 18 -13.07 -19.50 -17.61
CA ASN A 18 -13.57 -20.53 -16.72
C ASN A 18 -12.65 -20.83 -15.51
N ARG A 19 -11.79 -19.87 -15.11
CA ARG A 19 -10.90 -20.07 -13.96
C ARG A 19 -11.33 -19.21 -12.77
N PRO A 20 -11.62 -19.83 -11.60
CA PRO A 20 -12.14 -19.11 -10.43
C PRO A 20 -11.18 -18.03 -9.90
N TYR A 21 -9.88 -18.14 -10.19
CA TYR A 21 -8.89 -17.11 -9.83
C TYR A 21 -9.04 -15.80 -10.61
N LEU A 22 -9.70 -15.79 -11.77
CA LEU A 22 -10.01 -14.56 -12.52
C LEU A 22 -11.41 -14.04 -12.23
N GLN A 23 -12.37 -14.92 -11.97
CA GLN A 23 -13.77 -14.55 -11.77
C GLN A 23 -13.99 -13.78 -10.46
N ASN A 24 -13.33 -14.17 -9.36
CA ASN A 24 -13.48 -13.50 -8.06
C ASN A 24 -12.95 -12.06 -8.03
N PRO A 25 -11.73 -11.75 -8.53
CA PRO A 25 -11.19 -10.39 -8.51
C PRO A 25 -11.55 -9.55 -9.75
N TRP A 26 -12.31 -10.07 -10.72
CA TRP A 26 -12.57 -9.40 -12.00
C TRP A 26 -13.03 -7.94 -11.86
N PRO A 27 -14.00 -7.60 -10.98
CA PRO A 27 -14.45 -6.21 -10.82
C PRO A 27 -13.34 -5.27 -10.31
N GLY A 28 -12.42 -5.77 -9.49
CA GLY A 28 -11.26 -4.98 -9.03
C GLY A 28 -10.19 -4.83 -10.12
N LEU A 29 -10.02 -5.84 -10.97
CA LEU A 29 -9.08 -5.82 -12.09
C LEU A 29 -9.50 -4.87 -13.21
N THR A 30 -10.81 -4.68 -13.45
CA THR A 30 -11.31 -3.74 -14.45
C THR A 30 -11.42 -2.30 -13.95
N GLY A 31 -11.25 -2.06 -12.65
CA GLY A 31 -11.37 -0.73 -12.05
C GLY A 31 -10.44 0.34 -12.63
N TYR A 32 -9.28 -0.04 -13.18
CA TYR A 32 -8.39 0.93 -13.86
C TYR A 32 -8.93 1.39 -15.23
N VAL A 33 -9.80 0.60 -15.86
CA VAL A 33 -10.48 0.96 -17.11
C VAL A 33 -11.60 1.97 -16.82
N GLU A 34 -12.23 1.84 -15.66
CA GLU A 34 -13.33 2.70 -15.21
C GLU A 34 -12.82 4.02 -14.59
N GLY A 35 -11.65 4.01 -13.97
CA GLY A 35 -11.05 5.16 -13.31
C GLY A 35 -9.57 5.37 -13.70
N GLY A 36 -9.28 6.45 -14.43
CA GLY A 36 -7.92 6.79 -14.85
C GLY A 36 -6.95 7.21 -13.73
N CYS A 37 -7.41 7.26 -12.48
CA CYS A 37 -6.58 7.52 -11.32
C CYS A 37 -5.84 6.26 -10.81
N TYR A 38 -6.22 5.07 -11.28
CA TYR A 38 -5.57 3.81 -10.91
C TYR A 38 -4.48 3.44 -11.92
N PRO A 39 -3.24 3.20 -11.49
CA PRO A 39 -2.21 2.68 -12.38
C PRO A 39 -2.56 1.25 -12.81
N ILE A 40 -2.22 0.90 -14.06
CA ILE A 40 -2.39 -0.47 -14.59
C ILE A 40 -1.45 -1.48 -13.90
N ASP A 41 -0.34 -0.98 -13.35
CA ASP A 41 0.66 -1.79 -12.67
C ASP A 41 0.60 -1.64 -11.15
N ASP A 42 1.09 -2.68 -10.47
CA ASP A 42 1.23 -2.75 -9.01
C ASP A 42 2.66 -2.41 -8.56
N ASN A 43 3.45 -1.72 -9.39
CA ASN A 43 4.87 -1.54 -9.12
C ASN A 43 5.07 -0.70 -7.84
N ARG A 44 4.22 0.30 -7.63
CA ARG A 44 4.27 1.16 -6.44
C ARG A 44 4.07 0.37 -5.14
N ALA A 45 3.07 -0.52 -5.08
CA ALA A 45 2.82 -1.29 -3.87
C ALA A 45 3.86 -2.41 -3.68
N LYS A 46 4.32 -3.04 -4.76
CA LYS A 46 5.42 -4.01 -4.68
C LYS A 46 6.71 -3.38 -4.16
N ASN A 47 7.03 -2.17 -4.63
CA ASN A 47 8.22 -1.44 -4.19
C ASN A 47 8.13 -1.02 -2.70
N SER A 48 6.95 -0.65 -2.19
CA SER A 48 6.79 -0.36 -0.76
C SER A 48 6.86 -1.62 0.12
N MET A 49 6.44 -2.78 -0.39
CA MET A 49 6.57 -4.06 0.31
C MET A 49 7.98 -4.65 0.26
N GLY A 50 8.77 -4.34 -0.78
CA GLY A 50 10.11 -4.89 -1.02
C GLY A 50 11.05 -4.80 0.19
N PRO A 51 11.23 -3.62 0.82
CA PRO A 51 12.07 -3.46 2.01
C PRO A 51 11.69 -4.37 3.17
N PHE A 52 10.38 -4.60 3.38
CA PHE A 52 9.89 -5.48 4.43
C PHE A 52 10.18 -6.96 4.13
N VAL A 53 9.97 -7.39 2.88
CA VAL A 53 10.26 -8.76 2.43
C VAL A 53 11.75 -9.08 2.56
N ILE A 54 12.61 -8.13 2.16
CA ILE A 54 14.06 -8.25 2.31
C ILE A 54 14.42 -8.32 3.80
N GLY A 55 13.87 -7.42 4.64
CA GLY A 55 14.10 -7.41 6.08
C GLY A 55 13.75 -8.73 6.78
N ARG A 56 12.63 -9.37 6.42
CA ARG A 56 12.23 -10.68 6.98
C ARG A 56 13.29 -11.77 6.78
N LYS A 57 14.06 -11.74 5.67
CA LYS A 57 15.15 -12.69 5.42
C LYS A 57 16.31 -12.51 6.41
N TYR A 58 16.51 -11.28 6.91
CA TYR A 58 17.59 -10.95 7.84
C TYR A 58 17.17 -11.00 9.32
N TRP A 59 15.86 -11.02 9.61
CA TRP A 59 15.35 -11.10 10.98
C TRP A 59 15.28 -12.54 11.49
N LEU A 60 16.44 -13.09 11.84
CA LEU A 60 16.61 -14.45 12.37
C LEU A 60 15.78 -14.76 13.64
N PHE A 61 15.24 -13.75 14.34
CA PHE A 61 14.52 -13.93 15.61
C PHE A 61 13.06 -13.40 15.61
N SER A 62 12.49 -13.04 14.46
CA SER A 62 11.08 -12.63 14.35
C SER A 62 10.10 -13.80 14.29
N ALA A 63 10.30 -14.82 15.14
CA ALA A 63 9.55 -16.08 15.09
C ALA A 63 8.11 -15.99 15.64
N SER A 64 7.76 -14.91 16.35
CA SER A 64 6.43 -14.76 16.97
C SER A 64 5.45 -14.00 16.05
N LYS A 65 4.19 -14.47 16.02
CA LYS A 65 3.10 -13.78 15.29
C LYS A 65 2.92 -12.33 15.76
N LYS A 66 3.10 -12.09 17.06
CA LYS A 66 3.03 -10.74 17.66
C LYS A 66 4.15 -9.84 17.11
N GLY A 67 5.39 -10.33 17.07
CA GLY A 67 6.53 -9.61 16.49
C GLY A 67 6.31 -9.28 15.02
N ALA A 68 5.88 -10.25 14.22
CA ALA A 68 5.57 -10.04 12.80
C ALA A 68 4.50 -8.95 12.59
N LYS A 69 3.45 -8.93 13.43
CA LYS A 69 2.39 -7.90 13.37
C LYS A 69 2.92 -6.52 13.77
N SER A 70 3.69 -6.43 14.85
CA SER A 70 4.29 -5.15 15.27
C SER A 70 5.25 -4.59 14.22
N SER A 71 6.09 -5.43 13.61
CA SER A 71 6.98 -5.02 12.52
C SER A 71 6.20 -4.59 11.29
N ALA A 72 5.13 -5.30 10.91
CA ALA A 72 4.29 -4.90 9.79
C ALA A 72 3.68 -3.51 10.03
N ASN A 73 3.12 -3.27 11.22
CA ASN A 73 2.56 -1.96 11.59
C ASN A 73 3.61 -0.84 11.51
N LEU A 74 4.82 -1.07 12.00
CA LEU A 74 5.90 -0.08 11.95
C LEU A 74 6.31 0.26 10.51
N TYR A 75 6.48 -0.75 9.65
CA TYR A 75 6.79 -0.53 8.25
C TYR A 75 5.65 0.18 7.51
N SER A 76 4.39 -0.14 7.82
CA SER A 76 3.24 0.58 7.27
C SER A 76 3.28 2.06 7.63
N LEU A 77 3.62 2.43 8.87
CA LEU A 77 3.76 3.84 9.27
C LEU A 77 4.90 4.54 8.52
N ILE A 78 6.04 3.88 8.34
CA ILE A 78 7.19 4.41 7.59
C ILE A 78 6.81 4.65 6.12
N GLU A 79 6.20 3.67 5.46
CA GLU A 79 5.79 3.79 4.06
C GLU A 79 4.70 4.84 3.90
N THR A 80 3.82 5.01 4.89
CA THR A 80 2.81 6.09 4.89
C THR A 80 3.46 7.46 5.04
N ALA A 81 4.46 7.63 5.91
CA ALA A 81 5.21 8.89 6.04
C ALA A 81 5.93 9.25 4.72
N LYS A 82 6.60 8.27 4.10
CA LYS A 82 7.24 8.46 2.78
C LYS A 82 6.22 8.82 1.69
N ALA A 83 5.06 8.16 1.67
CA ALA A 83 4.01 8.44 0.71
C ALA A 83 3.44 9.87 0.83
N ASN A 84 3.53 10.47 2.02
CA ASN A 84 3.16 11.87 2.29
C ASN A 84 4.34 12.85 2.10
N GLY A 85 5.53 12.38 1.68
CA GLY A 85 6.70 13.23 1.49
C GLY A 85 7.38 13.68 2.80
N LEU A 86 7.10 13.00 3.91
CA LEU A 86 7.62 13.35 5.22
C LEU A 86 8.84 12.52 5.58
N GLU A 87 9.75 13.10 6.37
CA GLU A 87 10.91 12.39 6.90
C GLU A 87 10.46 11.32 7.92
N PRO A 88 10.65 10.01 7.62
CA PRO A 88 10.06 8.95 8.44
C PRO A 88 10.55 8.91 9.89
N TYR A 89 11.81 9.25 10.14
CA TYR A 89 12.39 9.22 11.48
C TYR A 89 11.77 10.31 12.37
N ALA A 90 11.61 11.54 11.87
CA ALA A 90 10.99 12.65 12.57
C ALA A 90 9.54 12.36 12.92
N CYS A 91 8.77 11.80 11.97
CA CYS A 91 7.38 11.42 12.23
C CYS A 91 7.27 10.30 13.28
N LEU A 92 8.09 9.25 13.18
CA LEU A 92 8.12 8.17 14.17
C LEU A 92 8.54 8.68 15.57
N LYS A 93 9.53 9.57 15.63
CA LYS A 93 9.99 10.15 16.90
C LYS A 93 8.87 10.94 17.58
N LEU A 94 8.18 11.81 16.83
CA LEU A 94 7.03 12.55 17.34
C LEU A 94 5.91 11.62 17.80
N LEU A 95 5.57 10.63 16.98
CA LEU A 95 4.54 9.64 17.29
C LEU A 95 4.86 8.92 18.59
N LEU A 96 6.07 8.35 18.74
CA LEU A 96 6.46 7.60 19.94
C LEU A 96 6.57 8.46 21.20
N ILE A 97 6.90 9.76 21.08
CA ILE A 97 6.94 10.69 22.22
C ILE A 97 5.54 11.09 22.67
N LYS A 98 4.63 11.34 21.73
CA LYS A 98 3.29 11.86 22.03
C LYS A 98 2.25 10.78 22.28
N LEU A 99 2.47 9.55 21.78
CA LEU A 99 1.54 8.42 21.98
C LEU A 99 1.16 8.19 23.46
N PRO A 100 2.09 8.21 24.42
CA PRO A 100 1.77 7.98 25.83
C PRO A 100 0.91 9.09 26.46
N SER A 101 0.87 10.27 25.83
CA SER A 101 0.10 11.43 26.30
C SER A 101 -1.24 11.60 25.57
N ALA A 102 -1.55 10.73 24.60
CA ALA A 102 -2.81 10.77 23.88
C ALA A 102 -3.88 9.99 24.64
N GLU A 103 -4.92 10.68 25.10
CA GLU A 103 -6.04 10.08 25.83
C GLU A 103 -7.34 10.09 25.03
N THR A 104 -7.48 11.04 24.10
CA THR A 104 -8.68 11.22 23.27
C THR A 104 -8.50 10.71 21.84
N LEU A 105 -9.61 10.49 21.12
CA LEU A 105 -9.56 10.05 19.72
C LEU A 105 -8.94 11.15 18.84
N GLU A 106 -9.22 12.40 19.16
CA GLU A 106 -8.72 13.59 18.50
C GLU A 106 -7.20 13.72 18.65
N ASP A 107 -6.65 13.36 19.81
CA ASP A 107 -5.20 13.32 20.03
C ASP A 107 -4.54 12.26 19.14
N ILE A 108 -5.19 11.10 18.95
CA ILE A 108 -4.68 10.03 18.08
C ILE A 108 -4.74 10.49 16.61
N ASP A 109 -5.82 11.12 16.19
CA ASP A 109 -5.95 11.65 14.83
C ASP A 109 -4.90 12.73 14.53
N ALA A 110 -4.57 13.57 15.52
CA ALA A 110 -3.49 14.55 15.43
C ALA A 110 -2.09 13.91 15.28
N LEU A 111 -1.93 12.64 15.66
CA LEU A 111 -0.67 11.88 15.53
C LEU A 111 -0.56 11.09 14.23
N LEU A 112 -1.57 11.14 13.36
CA LEU A 112 -1.53 10.43 12.09
C LEU A 112 -0.42 10.98 11.19
N PRO A 113 0.18 10.14 10.33
CA PRO A 113 1.41 10.49 9.62
C PRO A 113 1.32 11.78 8.80
N TRP A 114 0.16 12.11 8.24
CA TRP A 114 -0.05 13.35 7.46
C TRP A 114 -0.09 14.64 8.29
N ASN A 115 -0.21 14.52 9.62
CA ASN A 115 -0.19 15.65 10.56
C ASN A 115 1.21 15.87 11.18
N CYS A 116 2.16 14.96 10.92
CA CYS A 116 3.55 15.09 11.36
C CYS A 116 4.22 16.30 10.68
N LYS A 117 4.18 17.47 11.32
CA LYS A 117 5.00 18.65 10.96
C LYS A 117 6.44 18.45 11.43
N GLY A 118 7.10 17.41 10.92
CA GLY A 118 8.55 17.27 11.03
C GLY A 118 9.16 18.16 9.96
N GLY A 119 9.45 19.41 10.30
CA GLY A 119 10.14 20.36 9.43
C GLY A 119 11.43 19.76 8.87
N VAL A 120 11.58 19.82 7.55
CA VAL A 120 12.87 19.96 6.92
C VAL A 120 12.98 21.43 6.59
N ASP A 121 13.82 22.12 7.35
CA ASP A 121 14.51 23.32 6.89
C ASP A 121 15.57 22.90 5.87
#